data_AF-A0A015IUH7-F1
#
_entry.id   AF-A0A015IUH7-F1
#
_cell.length_a   1.000
_cell.length_b   1.000
_cell.length_c   1.000
_cell.angle_alpha   90.00
_cell.angle_beta   90.00
_cell.angle_gamma   90.00
#
_symmetry.space_group_name_H-M   'P 1'
#
loop_
_entity.id
_entity.type
_entity.pdbx_description
1 polymer ?
#
loop_
_entity_poly.entity_id
_entity_poly.type
_entity_poly.pdbx_seq_one_letter_code
_entity_poly.pdbx_strand_id
1 'polypeptide(L)'
;MSNKPNFNCKEYILAMQQLDLCLNNFKNMYNVDNIFDQLSYSNTRIYIYNSANLSNGVKIHAASEFHQKPWFSDVEITMDVDYQGNYEETYWGKVLCLVKLLSLEFALIQWYDYFENIPENSKFGCPYLKLENHYDLIPISSISNVVHIIPDFNVDNGYFINKYIF
;
A
#
# COMPACT_ATOMS: atom_id res chain seq x y z
N MET A 1 -20.60 -7.25 -11.05
CA MET A 1 -19.92 -7.28 -12.37
C MET A 1 -18.53 -7.85 -12.16
N SER A 2 -18.14 -8.86 -12.96
CA SER A 2 -16.76 -9.33 -13.00
C SER A 2 -15.93 -8.24 -13.69
N ASN A 3 -15.30 -7.36 -12.90
CA ASN A 3 -14.36 -6.40 -13.45
C ASN A 3 -13.07 -7.16 -13.73
N LYS A 4 -12.91 -7.60 -14.97
CA LYS A 4 -11.61 -8.11 -15.43
C LYS A 4 -10.56 -7.02 -15.22
N PRO A 5 -9.35 -7.36 -14.74
CA PRO A 5 -8.31 -6.37 -14.56
C PRO A 5 -7.94 -5.71 -15.89
N ASN A 6 -7.73 -4.39 -15.85
CA ASN A 6 -7.16 -3.65 -16.97
C ASN A 6 -5.63 -3.82 -16.96
N PHE A 7 -5.13 -4.66 -17.87
CA PHE A 7 -3.71 -4.97 -18.00
C PHE A 7 -2.84 -3.82 -18.52
N ASN A 8 -3.44 -2.71 -18.98
CA ASN A 8 -2.72 -1.51 -19.39
C ASN A 8 -2.55 -0.47 -18.26
N CYS A 9 -3.11 -0.73 -17.07
CA CYS A 9 -2.95 0.15 -15.92
C CYS A 9 -1.50 0.04 -15.38
N LYS A 10 -0.78 1.18 -15.36
CA LYS A 10 0.62 1.24 -14.92
C LYS A 10 0.79 0.71 -13.50
N GLU A 11 -0.07 1.16 -12.58
CA GLU A 11 -0.07 0.74 -11.18
C GLU A 11 -0.28 -0.76 -11.05
N TYR A 12 -1.20 -1.34 -11.83
CA TYR A 12 -1.46 -2.77 -11.82
C TYR A 12 -0.28 -3.60 -12.35
N ILE A 13 0.33 -3.17 -13.46
CA ILE A 13 1.54 -3.81 -14.01
C ILE A 13 2.65 -3.80 -12.96
N LEU A 14 2.88 -2.64 -12.33
CA LEU A 14 3.87 -2.48 -11.28
C LEU A 14 3.56 -3.39 -10.09
N ALA A 15 2.29 -3.45 -9.66
CA ALA A 15 1.86 -4.32 -8.57
C ALA A 15 2.18 -5.79 -8.86
N MET A 16 1.90 -6.27 -10.08
CA MET A 16 2.18 -7.67 -10.46
C MET A 16 3.68 -7.97 -10.53
N GLN A 17 4.50 -7.00 -10.96
CA GLN A 17 5.96 -7.14 -10.98
C GLN A 17 6.56 -7.22 -9.57
N GLN A 18 6.04 -6.41 -8.63
CA GLN A 18 6.55 -6.36 -7.26
C GLN A 18 5.98 -7.45 -6.35
N LEU A 19 4.78 -7.96 -6.64
CA LEU A 19 4.11 -8.93 -5.77
C LEU A 19 4.95 -10.19 -5.55
N ASP A 20 5.59 -10.73 -6.59
CA ASP A 20 6.45 -11.91 -6.47
C ASP A 20 7.67 -11.64 -5.56
N LEU A 21 8.34 -10.51 -5.76
CA LEU A 21 9.47 -10.09 -4.93
C LEU A 21 9.06 -9.92 -3.46
N CYS A 22 7.96 -9.22 -3.19
CA CYS A 22 7.48 -9.00 -1.82
C CYS A 22 7.02 -10.31 -1.15
N LEU A 23 6.39 -11.23 -1.90
CA LEU A 23 6.04 -12.56 -1.37
C LEU A 23 7.29 -13.37 -0.99
N ASN A 24 8.33 -13.34 -1.82
CA ASN A 24 9.60 -14.01 -1.52
C ASN A 24 10.31 -13.37 -0.32
N ASN A 25 10.32 -12.04 -0.20
CA ASN A 25 10.87 -11.34 0.96
C ASN A 25 10.11 -11.69 2.24
N PHE A 26 8.78 -11.70 2.19
CA PHE A 26 7.94 -12.11 3.31
C PHE A 26 8.24 -13.55 3.74
N LYS A 27 8.37 -14.47 2.78
CA LYS A 27 8.76 -15.87 3.05
C LYS A 27 10.08 -15.95 3.81
N ASN A 28 11.11 -15.25 3.32
CA ASN A 28 12.45 -15.28 3.88
C ASN A 28 12.51 -14.64 5.28
N MET A 29 11.86 -13.50 5.48
CA MET A 29 11.95 -12.73 6.72
C MET A 29 11.37 -13.48 7.92
N TYR A 30 10.25 -14.17 7.74
CA TYR A 30 9.60 -14.90 8.83
C TYR A 30 10.04 -16.35 8.95
N ASN A 31 10.98 -16.82 8.11
CA ASN A 31 11.40 -18.21 8.01
C ASN A 31 10.19 -19.18 7.97
N VAL A 32 9.15 -18.77 7.24
CA VAL A 32 7.85 -19.45 7.18
C VAL A 32 7.81 -20.47 6.05
N ASP A 33 8.94 -21.17 5.82
CA ASP A 33 9.02 -22.25 4.85
C ASP A 33 7.88 -23.24 5.04
N ASN A 34 7.54 -23.59 6.29
CA ASN A 34 6.38 -24.43 6.59
C ASN A 34 5.03 -23.87 6.08
N ILE A 35 4.80 -22.55 6.07
CA ILE A 35 3.56 -21.97 5.53
C ILE A 35 3.57 -22.08 4.00
N PHE A 36 4.67 -21.73 3.34
CA PHE A 36 4.78 -21.82 1.88
C PHE A 36 4.88 -23.26 1.36
N ASP A 37 5.40 -24.17 2.16
CA ASP A 37 5.39 -25.60 1.87
C ASP A 37 3.95 -26.12 2.00
N GLN A 38 3.20 -25.73 3.04
CA GLN A 38 1.75 -25.98 3.11
C GLN A 38 1.01 -25.40 1.90
N LEU A 39 1.38 -24.22 1.40
CA LEU A 39 0.80 -23.64 0.17
C LEU A 39 1.03 -24.54 -1.05
N SER A 40 2.22 -25.15 -1.17
CA SER A 40 2.59 -26.03 -2.29
C SER A 40 1.87 -27.39 -2.26
N TYR A 41 1.58 -27.94 -1.08
CA TYR A 41 0.83 -29.21 -0.93
C TYR A 41 -0.69 -29.07 -1.03
N SER A 42 -1.24 -27.87 -0.78
CA SER A 42 -2.69 -27.67 -0.60
C SER A 42 -3.43 -27.10 -1.81
N ASN A 43 -2.77 -26.95 -2.97
CA ASN A 43 -3.35 -26.29 -4.13
C ASN A 43 -3.80 -24.85 -3.77
N THR A 44 -3.00 -24.16 -2.93
CA THR A 44 -3.42 -22.86 -2.39
C THR A 44 -3.54 -21.83 -3.50
N ARG A 45 -4.68 -21.13 -3.49
CA ARG A 45 -4.97 -20.02 -4.39
C ARG A 45 -4.62 -18.72 -3.70
N ILE A 46 -3.89 -17.88 -4.42
CA ILE A 46 -3.73 -16.46 -4.09
C ILE A 46 -4.96 -15.75 -4.65
N TYR A 47 -5.71 -15.06 -3.79
CA TYR A 47 -6.83 -14.23 -4.25
C TYR A 47 -6.40 -12.78 -4.32
N ILE A 48 -6.61 -12.15 -5.46
CA ILE A 48 -6.44 -10.72 -5.67
C ILE A 48 -7.82 -10.10 -5.75
N TYR A 49 -8.05 -9.01 -5.03
CA TYR A 49 -9.34 -8.34 -4.99
C TYR A 49 -9.20 -6.82 -5.12
N ASN A 50 -10.27 -6.18 -5.58
CA ASN A 50 -10.25 -4.75 -5.95
C ASN A 50 -10.47 -3.80 -4.75
N SER A 51 -10.93 -4.32 -3.61
CA SER A 51 -11.20 -3.51 -2.41
C SER A 51 -11.28 -4.35 -1.14
N ALA A 52 -10.90 -3.77 -0.01
CA ALA A 52 -11.07 -4.34 1.34
C ALA A 52 -11.65 -3.29 2.30
N ASN A 53 -12.19 -3.75 3.42
CA ASN A 53 -12.59 -2.87 4.51
C ASN A 53 -11.52 -2.90 5.59
N LEU A 54 -11.19 -1.73 6.13
CA LEU A 54 -10.39 -1.56 7.33
C LEU A 54 -11.23 -1.88 8.58
N SER A 55 -10.58 -2.00 9.73
CA SER A 55 -11.24 -2.26 11.02
C SER A 55 -12.26 -1.19 11.41
N ASN A 56 -12.02 0.06 11.01
CA ASN A 56 -12.92 1.20 11.22
C ASN A 56 -14.09 1.25 10.19
N GLY A 57 -14.20 0.28 9.30
CA GLY A 57 -15.24 0.20 8.26
C GLY A 57 -14.97 1.02 7.00
N VAL A 58 -13.88 1.80 6.96
CA VAL A 58 -13.45 2.53 5.75
C VAL A 58 -13.00 1.54 4.69
N LYS A 59 -13.32 1.81 3.42
CA LYS A 59 -12.96 0.95 2.29
C LYS A 59 -11.70 1.45 1.59
N ILE A 60 -10.74 0.55 1.37
CA ILE A 60 -9.57 0.77 0.52
C ILE A 60 -9.76 0.12 -0.84
N HIS A 61 -9.11 0.67 -1.86
CA HIS A 61 -9.22 0.24 -3.25
C HIS A 61 -7.85 -0.06 -3.85
N ALA A 62 -7.79 -1.11 -4.67
CA ALA A 62 -6.66 -1.48 -5.52
C ALA A 62 -7.22 -2.04 -6.84
N ALA A 63 -7.94 -1.20 -7.57
CA ALA A 63 -8.67 -1.57 -8.77
C ALA A 63 -7.99 -0.96 -9.99
N SER A 64 -7.56 -1.80 -10.93
CA SER A 64 -7.05 -1.33 -12.23
C SER A 64 -8.12 -0.71 -13.11
N GLU A 65 -9.40 -0.98 -12.83
CA GLU A 65 -10.54 -0.33 -13.48
C GLU A 65 -11.77 -0.24 -12.55
N PHE A 66 -12.22 0.98 -12.32
CA PHE A 66 -13.41 1.38 -11.61
C PHE A 66 -14.01 2.61 -12.29
N HIS A 67 -15.23 2.50 -12.81
CA HIS A 67 -15.84 3.52 -13.67
C HIS A 67 -14.89 4.02 -14.79
N GLN A 68 -14.24 3.08 -15.49
CA GLN A 68 -13.30 3.33 -16.60
C GLN A 68 -11.98 4.02 -16.20
N LYS A 69 -11.69 4.12 -14.89
CA LYS A 69 -10.44 4.69 -14.37
C LYS A 69 -9.80 3.79 -13.33
N PRO A 70 -8.47 3.79 -13.18
CA PRO A 70 -7.84 3.13 -12.05
C PRO A 70 -8.26 3.79 -10.72
N TRP A 71 -8.35 3.00 -9.65
CA TRP A 71 -8.56 3.48 -8.30
C TRP A 71 -7.68 2.72 -7.31
N PHE A 72 -6.64 3.40 -6.85
CA PHE A 72 -5.71 2.94 -5.83
C PHE A 72 -5.76 3.91 -4.66
N SER A 73 -5.94 3.39 -3.45
CA SER A 73 -6.01 4.21 -2.23
C SER A 73 -4.62 4.60 -1.75
N ASP A 74 -4.48 5.84 -1.31
CA ASP A 74 -3.40 6.23 -0.41
C ASP A 74 -3.85 6.00 1.04
N VAL A 75 -2.96 5.51 1.87
CA VAL A 75 -3.27 5.05 3.23
C VAL A 75 -2.26 5.54 4.25
N GLU A 76 -2.75 5.70 5.47
CA GLU A 76 -1.95 5.88 6.67
C GLU A 76 -1.68 4.52 7.31
N ILE A 77 -0.45 4.30 7.74
CA ILE A 77 0.02 3.04 8.30
C ILE A 77 0.60 3.30 9.68
N THR A 78 0.11 2.55 10.67
CA THR A 78 0.63 2.60 12.04
C THR A 78 1.52 1.39 12.26
N MET A 79 2.78 1.63 12.61
CA MET A 79 3.69 0.55 13.02
C MET A 79 3.45 0.19 14.49
N ASP A 80 3.58 -1.08 14.83
CA ASP A 80 3.46 -1.53 16.21
C ASP A 80 4.59 -0.93 17.06
N VAL A 81 4.23 -0.47 18.26
CA VAL A 81 4.96 0.53 19.05
C VAL A 81 6.24 -0.02 19.69
N ASP A 82 6.45 -1.34 19.61
CA ASP A 82 7.53 -2.06 20.30
C ASP A 82 8.94 -1.77 19.75
N TYR A 83 9.06 -1.04 18.64
CA TYR A 83 10.34 -0.69 18.01
C TYR A 83 10.73 0.79 18.04
N GLN A 84 9.90 1.70 18.58
CA GLN A 84 10.16 3.14 18.44
C GLN A 84 10.40 3.86 19.76
N GLY A 85 11.59 4.45 19.87
CA GLY A 85 11.84 5.52 20.82
C GLY A 85 11.11 6.80 20.39
N ASN A 86 10.18 7.27 21.21
CA ASN A 86 9.70 8.66 21.37
C ASN A 86 9.33 9.52 20.14
N TYR A 87 9.14 9.00 18.93
CA TYR A 87 8.59 9.76 17.81
C TYR A 87 7.32 9.10 17.28
N GLU A 88 6.21 9.84 17.27
CA GLU A 88 4.97 9.47 16.60
C GLU A 88 5.18 9.57 15.08
N GLU A 89 5.90 8.61 14.49
CA GLU A 89 6.10 8.58 13.03
C GLU A 89 4.89 7.94 12.35
N THR A 90 4.03 8.78 11.78
CA THR A 90 3.03 8.35 10.80
C THR A 90 3.71 8.00 9.49
N TYR A 91 3.41 6.83 8.92
CA TYR A 91 3.85 6.43 7.59
C TYR A 91 2.70 6.47 6.59
N TRP A 92 3.04 6.73 5.32
CA TRP A 92 2.08 6.75 4.24
C TRP A 92 2.47 5.80 3.11
N GLY A 93 1.47 5.17 2.53
CA GLY A 93 1.66 4.23 1.44
C GLY A 93 0.56 4.33 0.40
N LYS A 94 0.91 4.02 -0.85
CA LYS A 94 -0.06 3.77 -1.92
C LYS A 94 -0.33 2.28 -2.00
N VAL A 95 -1.60 1.88 -1.88
CA VAL A 95 -2.01 0.49 -2.05
C VAL A 95 -1.99 0.15 -3.54
N LEU A 96 -1.13 -0.78 -3.95
CA LEU A 96 -1.04 -1.23 -5.35
C LEU A 96 -1.78 -2.55 -5.61
N CYS A 97 -1.86 -3.43 -4.61
CA CYS A 97 -2.54 -4.71 -4.73
C CYS A 97 -3.10 -5.14 -3.38
N LEU A 98 -4.25 -5.81 -3.39
CA LEU A 98 -4.79 -6.44 -2.20
C LEU A 98 -4.84 -7.94 -2.42
N VAL A 99 -4.24 -8.67 -1.50
CA VAL A 99 -3.96 -10.09 -1.64
C VAL A 99 -4.47 -10.84 -0.42
N LYS A 100 -5.05 -12.01 -0.65
CA LYS A 100 -5.40 -12.95 0.41
C LYS A 100 -4.65 -14.24 0.17
N LEU A 101 -3.87 -14.60 1.19
CA LEU A 101 -3.07 -15.81 1.24
C LEU A 101 -3.59 -16.63 2.42
N LEU A 102 -4.18 -17.79 2.13
CA LEU A 102 -4.91 -18.59 3.13
C LEU A 102 -6.01 -17.75 3.79
N SER A 103 -5.92 -17.55 5.11
CA SER A 103 -6.85 -16.75 5.91
C SER A 103 -6.33 -15.34 6.22
N LEU A 104 -5.16 -14.97 5.71
CA LEU A 104 -4.50 -13.70 5.97
C LEU A 104 -4.67 -12.75 4.79
N GLU A 105 -4.89 -11.48 5.11
CA GLU A 105 -5.16 -10.42 4.13
C GLU A 105 -4.08 -9.35 4.22
N PHE A 106 -3.50 -9.05 3.07
CA PHE A 106 -2.35 -8.17 2.93
C PHE A 106 -2.60 -7.10 1.87
N ALA A 107 -1.91 -5.97 2.03
CA ALA A 107 -1.77 -4.94 1.03
C ALA A 107 -0.32 -4.88 0.55
N LEU A 108 -0.11 -4.88 -0.76
CA LEU A 108 1.14 -4.47 -1.38
C LEU A 108 1.18 -2.95 -1.40
N ILE A 109 2.12 -2.37 -0.67
CA ILE A 109 2.30 -0.93 -0.49
C ILE A 109 3.49 -0.47 -1.30
N GLN A 110 3.34 0.66 -1.97
CA GLN A 110 4.46 1.51 -2.39
C GLN A 110 4.58 2.67 -1.42
N TRP A 111 5.75 2.86 -0.83
CA TRP A 111 5.92 3.82 0.26
C TRP A 111 6.10 5.25 -0.23
N TYR A 112 5.57 6.19 0.55
CA TYR A 112 5.95 7.60 0.47
C TYR A 112 7.03 7.90 1.50
N ASP A 113 7.92 8.82 1.17
CA ASP A 113 8.90 9.40 2.07
C ASP A 113 8.79 10.93 2.03
N TYR A 114 9.35 11.61 3.02
CA TYR A 114 9.41 13.06 3.01
C TYR A 114 10.27 13.57 1.86
N PHE A 115 9.80 14.64 1.23
CA PHE A 115 10.58 15.28 0.19
C PHE A 115 11.80 15.98 0.82
N GLU A 116 12.98 15.61 0.35
CA GLU A 116 14.24 16.16 0.86
C GLU A 116 14.34 17.68 0.64
N ASN A 117 15.14 18.35 1.46
CA ASN A 117 15.42 19.80 1.37
C ASN A 117 14.21 20.72 1.66
N ILE A 118 13.18 20.20 2.30
CA ILE A 118 12.13 21.02 2.93
C ILE A 118 12.42 21.09 4.43
N PRO A 119 12.81 22.27 4.98
CA PRO A 119 13.32 22.40 6.36
C PRO A 119 12.38 21.85 7.45
N GLU A 120 11.08 21.84 7.20
CA GLU A 120 10.05 21.38 8.13
C GLU A 120 9.30 20.14 7.63
N ASN A 121 9.82 19.44 6.61
CA ASN A 121 9.16 18.30 5.96
C ASN A 121 7.73 18.61 5.45
N SER A 122 7.42 19.90 5.32
CA SER A 122 6.10 20.41 4.98
C SER A 122 6.19 21.64 4.09
N LYS A 123 5.27 21.74 3.14
CA LYS A 123 5.12 22.86 2.21
C LYS A 123 3.69 23.36 2.34
N PHE A 124 3.53 24.67 2.57
CA PHE A 124 2.24 25.30 2.91
C PHE A 124 1.56 24.73 4.17
N GLY A 125 2.34 24.20 5.12
CA GLY A 125 1.81 23.57 6.35
C GLY A 125 1.30 22.14 6.18
N CYS A 126 1.40 21.57 4.98
CA CYS A 126 1.06 20.17 4.69
C CYS A 126 2.33 19.33 4.57
N PRO A 127 2.36 18.09 5.10
CA PRO A 127 3.43 17.15 4.80
C PRO A 127 3.65 17.04 3.30
N TYR A 128 4.90 17.16 2.88
CA TYR A 128 5.29 17.13 1.47
C TYR A 128 6.16 15.92 1.21
N LEU A 129 5.70 15.08 0.29
CA LEU A 129 6.16 13.71 0.12
C LEU A 129 6.69 13.48 -1.29
N LYS A 130 7.52 12.45 -1.41
CA LYS A 130 7.92 11.79 -2.65
C LYS A 130 7.47 10.33 -2.61
N LEU A 131 7.10 9.77 -3.76
CA LEU A 131 6.78 8.35 -3.87
C LEU A 131 8.06 7.57 -4.17
N GLU A 132 8.38 6.61 -3.32
CA GLU A 132 9.63 5.84 -3.40
C GLU A 132 9.47 4.56 -4.22
N ASN A 133 10.59 4.05 -4.73
CA ASN A 133 10.65 2.71 -5.34
C ASN A 133 10.87 1.62 -4.28
N HIS A 134 10.21 1.76 -3.14
CA HIS A 134 10.25 0.82 -2.01
C HIS A 134 8.87 0.18 -1.86
N TYR A 135 8.83 -1.15 -1.78
CA TYR A 135 7.60 -1.93 -1.82
C TYR A 135 7.60 -3.02 -0.76
N ASP A 136 6.52 -3.10 0.01
CA ASP A 136 6.36 -4.15 1.03
C ASP A 136 4.95 -4.74 1.04
N LEU A 137 4.86 -5.97 1.51
CA LEU A 137 3.60 -6.62 1.82
C LEU A 137 3.31 -6.45 3.31
N ILE A 138 2.27 -5.70 3.66
CA ILE A 138 1.86 -5.48 5.05
C ILE A 138 0.49 -6.08 5.32
N PRO A 139 0.19 -6.52 6.55
CA PRO A 139 -1.18 -6.89 6.92
C PRO A 139 -2.14 -5.71 6.73
N ILE A 140 -3.35 -5.96 6.22
CA ILE A 140 -4.38 -4.90 6.12
C ILE A 140 -4.70 -4.30 7.48
N SER A 141 -4.55 -5.08 8.57
CA SER A 141 -4.75 -4.60 9.94
C SER A 141 -3.76 -3.52 10.39
N SER A 142 -2.62 -3.34 9.70
CA SER A 142 -1.66 -2.27 9.98
C SER A 142 -2.04 -0.92 9.36
N ILE A 143 -3.06 -0.91 8.50
CA ILE A 143 -3.56 0.31 7.87
C ILE A 143 -4.58 0.98 8.80
N SER A 144 -4.29 2.20 9.26
CA SER A 144 -5.16 2.95 10.17
C SER A 144 -6.29 3.65 9.43
N ASN A 145 -6.01 4.26 8.27
CA ASN A 145 -6.98 5.06 7.55
C ASN A 145 -6.65 5.23 6.06
N VAL A 146 -7.63 5.71 5.29
CA VAL A 146 -7.42 6.28 3.96
C VAL A 146 -7.02 7.75 4.09
N VAL A 147 -6.05 8.17 3.30
CA VAL A 147 -5.64 9.58 3.21
C VAL A 147 -5.78 10.08 1.78
N HIS A 148 -5.83 11.40 1.63
CA HIS A 148 -5.89 12.06 0.33
C HIS A 148 -4.52 12.68 0.01
N ILE A 149 -3.79 12.06 -0.92
CA ILE A 149 -2.49 12.55 -1.39
C ILE A 149 -2.66 13.13 -2.79
N ILE A 150 -2.21 14.38 -2.98
CA ILE A 150 -2.43 15.15 -4.20
C ILE A 150 -1.08 15.49 -4.84
N PRO A 151 -0.86 15.24 -6.14
CA PRO A 151 0.40 15.59 -6.79
C PRO A 151 0.61 17.10 -6.85
N ASP A 152 1.85 17.54 -6.65
CA ASP A 152 2.31 18.87 -7.06
C ASP A 152 2.57 18.86 -8.56
N PHE A 153 1.68 19.49 -9.33
CA PHE A 153 1.81 19.51 -10.79
C PHE A 153 3.05 20.28 -11.30
N ASN A 154 3.76 21.01 -10.44
CA ASN A 154 4.96 21.74 -10.80
C ASN A 154 6.26 21.00 -10.43
N VAL A 155 6.19 19.92 -9.66
CA VAL A 155 7.36 19.19 -9.16
C VAL A 155 7.20 17.72 -9.46
N ASP A 156 8.15 17.17 -10.23
CA ASP A 156 8.14 15.74 -10.51
C ASP A 156 8.26 14.94 -9.21
N ASN A 157 7.43 13.89 -9.11
CA ASN A 157 7.32 13.04 -7.92
C ASN A 157 7.01 13.78 -6.60
N GLY A 158 6.47 15.01 -6.63
CA GLY A 158 6.08 15.76 -5.43
C GLY A 158 4.60 15.56 -5.09
N TYR A 159 4.28 15.39 -3.81
CA TYR A 159 2.91 15.19 -3.35
C TYR A 159 2.62 15.88 -2.02
N PHE A 160 1.38 16.33 -1.84
CA PHE A 160 0.88 16.89 -0.59
C PHE A 160 -0.10 15.94 0.06
N ILE A 161 0.00 15.78 1.37
CA ILE A 161 -1.09 15.18 2.16
C ILE A 161 -2.13 16.25 2.43
N ASN A 162 -3.36 16.00 2.02
CA ASN A 162 -4.49 16.87 2.31
C ASN A 162 -5.04 16.59 3.70
N LYS A 163 -4.75 17.50 4.65
CA LYS A 163 -5.27 17.47 6.03
C LYS A 163 -6.61 18.22 6.20
N TYR A 164 -7.26 18.66 5.11
CA TYR A 164 -8.42 19.57 5.19
C TYR A 164 -9.70 19.00 4.59
N ILE A 165 -9.68 17.78 4.05
CA ILE A 165 -10.89 17.05 3.66
C ILE A 165 -11.16 16.02 4.76
N PHE A 166 -12.05 16.38 5.68
CA PHE A 166 -12.64 15.50 6.69
C PHE A 166 -14.15 15.73 6.73
#